data_AF-A0A966KE43-F1
#
_entry.id   AF-A0A966KE43-F1
#
_cell.length_a   1.000
_cell.length_b   1.000
_cell.length_c   1.000
_cell.angle_alpha   90.00
_cell.angle_beta   90.00
_cell.angle_gamma   90.00
#
_symmetry.space_group_name_H-M   'P 1'
#
loop_
_entity.id
_entity.type
_entity.pdbx_description
1 polymer ?
#
loop_
_entity_poly.entity_id
_entity_poly.type
_entity_poly.pdbx_seq_one_letter_code
_entity_poly.pdbx_strand_id
1 'polypeptide(L)'
;MNNPKIIQTIKGNPHQIVFVGFFIYAFSLGAMFPRLDDIQTSLEIDKAELGLLLLCIPLGLQITLLFADRLVRAISLKNVICLGIPSICFTQFAAVAVNQIAFFAFFLIICGAFVAVVEVAINLEADRVEHALGSRIMNRSHAFWSIGFF
;
A
#
# COMPACT_ATOMS: atom_id res chain seq x y z
N MET A 1 34.79 -1.40 -4.55
CA MET A 1 34.99 0.03 -4.26
C MET A 1 33.71 0.59 -3.64
N ASN A 2 33.65 0.57 -2.30
CA ASN A 2 32.53 1.10 -1.52
C ASN A 2 32.52 2.62 -1.62
N ASN A 3 31.49 3.21 -2.22
CA ASN A 3 31.34 4.66 -2.27
C ASN A 3 30.62 5.15 -0.99
N PRO A 4 31.33 5.79 -0.03
CA PRO A 4 30.76 6.16 1.27
C PRO A 4 29.68 7.24 1.19
N LYS A 5 29.48 7.86 0.03
CA LYS A 5 28.56 9.00 -0.16
C LYS A 5 27.09 8.61 -0.26
N ILE A 6 26.74 7.36 -0.58
CA ILE A 6 25.33 6.94 -0.66
C ILE A 6 24.71 6.76 0.73
N ILE A 7 25.54 6.51 1.75
CA ILE A 7 25.11 6.32 3.14
C ILE A 7 24.82 7.67 3.84
N GLN A 8 25.29 8.80 3.28
CA GLN A 8 25.16 10.12 3.93
C GLN A 8 23.88 10.90 3.61
N THR A 9 23.05 10.45 2.67
CA THR A 9 21.88 11.24 2.25
C THR A 9 20.68 11.10 3.19
N ILE A 10 20.72 10.22 4.20
CA ILE A 10 19.69 10.10 5.24
C ILE A 10 20.36 10.25 6.61
N LYS A 11 20.58 11.50 7.02
CA LYS A 11 21.09 11.89 8.35
C LYS A 11 19.98 11.86 9.42
N GLY A 12 19.11 10.85 9.40
CA GLY A 12 17.97 10.71 10.31
C GLY A 12 17.80 9.26 10.77
N ASN A 13 17.01 9.06 11.83
CA ASN A 13 16.66 7.74 12.37
C ASN A 13 15.98 6.87 11.28
N PRO A 14 16.67 5.88 10.66
CA PRO A 14 16.14 5.18 9.48
C PRO A 14 14.86 4.39 9.78
N HIS A 15 14.70 3.92 11.02
CA HIS A 15 13.47 3.28 11.48
C HIS A 15 12.25 4.21 11.48
N GLN A 16 12.44 5.52 11.69
CA GLN A 16 11.32 6.49 11.62
C GLN A 16 10.77 6.60 10.20
N ILE A 17 11.63 6.54 9.18
CA ILE A 17 11.21 6.58 7.77
C ILE A 17 10.36 5.36 7.45
N VAL A 18 10.77 4.19 7.92
CA VAL A 18 9.99 2.95 7.79
C VAL A 18 8.63 3.11 8.48
N PHE A 19 8.60 3.55 9.73
CA PHE A 19 7.35 3.74 10.49
C PHE A 19 6.39 4.72 9.80
N VAL A 20 6.90 5.86 9.35
CA VAL A 20 6.13 6.85 8.59
C VAL A 20 5.63 6.26 7.28
N GLY A 21 6.46 5.48 6.58
CA GLY A 21 6.03 4.82 5.35
C GLY A 21 4.87 3.83 5.60
N PHE A 22 4.94 3.00 6.66
CA PHE A 22 3.87 2.07 7.00
C PHE A 22 2.58 2.82 7.36
N PHE A 23 2.70 3.92 8.12
CA PHE A 23 1.57 4.78 8.46
C PHE A 23 0.93 5.41 7.21
N ILE A 24 1.71 6.07 6.34
CA ILE A 24 1.16 6.74 5.15
C ILE A 24 0.53 5.73 4.18
N TYR A 25 1.19 4.58 3.98
CA TYR A 25 0.64 3.48 3.17
C TYR A 25 -0.72 3.02 3.72
N ALA A 26 -0.80 2.73 5.02
CA ALA A 26 -2.02 2.28 5.66
C ALA A 26 -3.13 3.33 5.63
N PHE A 27 -2.79 4.59 5.91
CA PHE A 27 -3.71 5.73 5.85
C PHE A 27 -4.30 5.92 4.46
N SER A 28 -3.46 5.78 3.43
CA SER A 28 -3.90 5.87 2.04
C SER A 28 -4.84 4.73 1.66
N LEU A 29 -4.61 3.52 2.19
CA LEU A 29 -5.50 2.38 1.95
C LEU A 29 -6.83 2.49 2.73
N GLY A 30 -6.77 2.91 3.99
CA GLY A 30 -7.91 2.99 4.90
C GLY A 30 -8.95 4.06 4.56
N ALA A 31 -8.56 5.08 3.78
CA ALA A 31 -9.39 6.25 3.49
C ALA A 31 -10.78 5.95 2.87
N MET A 32 -10.92 4.83 2.14
CA MET A 32 -12.20 4.44 1.53
C MET A 32 -13.19 3.82 2.53
N PHE A 33 -12.71 3.14 3.58
CA PHE A 33 -13.54 2.30 4.45
C PHE A 33 -14.65 3.05 5.21
N PRO A 34 -14.42 4.26 5.73
CA PRO A 34 -15.49 5.06 6.34
C PRO A 34 -16.63 5.43 5.39
N ARG A 35 -16.41 5.33 4.07
CA ARG A 35 -17.35 5.72 3.02
C ARG A 35 -18.08 4.54 2.37
N LEU A 36 -17.93 3.33 2.91
CA LEU A 36 -18.53 2.14 2.31
C LEU A 36 -20.06 2.21 2.25
N ASP A 37 -20.72 2.83 3.23
CA ASP A 37 -22.17 3.01 3.24
C ASP A 37 -22.64 3.94 2.11
N ASP A 38 -21.92 5.05 1.89
CA ASP A 38 -22.17 5.97 0.77
C ASP A 38 -21.99 5.26 -0.58
N ILE A 39 -20.92 4.48 -0.73
CA ILE A 39 -20.60 3.72 -1.95
C ILE A 39 -21.67 2.66 -2.22
N GLN A 40 -22.11 1.96 -1.18
CA GLN A 40 -23.16 0.95 -1.28
C GLN A 40 -24.45 1.58 -1.81
N THR A 41 -24.84 2.72 -1.24
CA THR A 41 -26.05 3.44 -1.61
C THR A 41 -25.94 4.02 -3.01
N SER A 42 -24.77 4.55 -3.40
CA SER A 42 -24.59 5.15 -4.73
C SER A 42 -24.64 4.13 -5.86
N LEU A 43 -24.12 2.92 -5.62
CA LEU A 43 -24.14 1.81 -6.58
C LEU A 43 -25.46 1.02 -6.59
N GLU A 44 -26.39 1.34 -5.67
CA GLU A 44 -27.68 0.66 -5.51
C GLU A 44 -27.54 -0.87 -5.28
N ILE A 45 -26.50 -1.26 -4.54
CA ILE A 45 -26.18 -2.67 -4.26
C ILE A 45 -26.51 -3.05 -2.81
N ASP A 46 -26.64 -4.35 -2.56
CA ASP A 46 -26.76 -4.87 -1.20
C ASP A 46 -25.38 -5.07 -0.51
N LYS A 47 -25.42 -5.47 0.77
CA LYS A 47 -24.20 -5.69 1.57
C LYS A 47 -23.37 -6.89 1.07
N ALA A 48 -24.02 -7.92 0.54
CA ALA A 48 -23.35 -9.11 0.05
C ALA A 48 -22.60 -8.80 -1.27
N GLU A 49 -23.24 -8.05 -2.17
CA GLU A 49 -22.65 -7.55 -3.40
C GLU A 49 -21.46 -6.62 -3.12
N LEU A 50 -21.60 -5.68 -2.19
CA LEU A 50 -20.47 -4.85 -1.76
C LEU A 50 -19.32 -5.70 -1.21
N GLY A 51 -19.64 -6.69 -0.36
CA GLY A 51 -18.66 -7.62 0.17
C GLY A 51 -17.90 -8.38 -0.92
N LEU A 52 -18.60 -8.86 -1.96
CA LEU A 52 -18.00 -9.50 -3.13
C LEU A 52 -17.10 -8.54 -3.92
N LEU A 53 -17.53 -7.29 -4.12
CA LEU A 53 -16.72 -6.28 -4.79
C LEU A 53 -15.44 -5.96 -4.02
N LEU A 54 -15.49 -5.92 -2.69
CA LEU A 54 -14.30 -5.69 -1.87
C LEU A 54 -13.27 -6.83 -2.00
N LEU A 55 -13.66 -8.04 -2.43
CA LEU A 55 -12.72 -9.13 -2.76
C LEU A 55 -11.84 -8.82 -3.98
N CYS A 56 -12.20 -7.83 -4.80
CA CYS A 56 -11.37 -7.39 -5.91
C CYS A 56 -10.00 -6.85 -5.46
N ILE A 57 -9.92 -6.20 -4.29
CA ILE A 57 -8.64 -5.73 -3.73
C ILE A 57 -7.69 -6.91 -3.44
N PRO A 58 -8.05 -7.89 -2.58
CA PRO A 58 -7.17 -9.03 -2.33
C PRO A 58 -6.93 -9.86 -3.59
N LEU A 59 -7.86 -9.92 -4.55
CA LEU A 59 -7.62 -10.59 -5.83
C LEU A 59 -6.46 -9.95 -6.62
N GLY A 60 -6.50 -8.63 -6.81
CA GLY A 60 -5.43 -7.90 -7.50
C GLY A 60 -4.09 -7.97 -6.76
N LEU A 61 -4.15 -7.92 -5.43
CA LEU A 61 -2.99 -8.11 -4.55
C LEU A 61 -2.35 -9.48 -4.77
N GLN A 62 -3.14 -10.56 -4.69
CA GLN A 62 -2.62 -11.92 -4.80
C GLN A 62 -2.04 -12.22 -6.18
N ILE A 63 -2.70 -11.76 -7.25
CA ILE A 63 -2.15 -11.88 -8.61
C ILE A 63 -0.79 -11.18 -8.70
N THR A 64 -0.67 -9.99 -8.12
CA THR A 64 0.55 -9.19 -8.17
C THR A 64 1.68 -9.79 -7.34
N LEU A 65 1.37 -10.40 -6.19
CA LEU A 65 2.36 -11.06 -5.34
C LEU A 65 3.13 -12.19 -6.05
N LEU A 66 2.53 -12.84 -7.05
CA LEU A 66 3.20 -13.86 -7.88
C LEU A 66 4.47 -13.35 -8.57
N PHE A 67 4.58 -12.04 -8.78
CA PHE A 67 5.71 -11.40 -9.45
C PHE A 67 6.21 -10.12 -8.75
N ALA A 68 5.66 -9.76 -7.58
CA ALA A 68 6.01 -8.56 -6.83
C ALA A 68 7.50 -8.50 -6.51
N ASP A 69 8.08 -9.62 -6.10
CA ASP A 69 9.50 -9.78 -5.81
C ASP A 69 10.41 -9.40 -7.01
N ARG A 70 9.98 -9.70 -8.25
CA ARG A 70 10.71 -9.27 -9.46
C ARG A 70 10.55 -7.78 -9.71
N LEU A 71 9.35 -7.23 -9.50
CA LEU A 71 9.06 -5.80 -9.69
C LEU A 71 9.88 -4.93 -8.74
N VAL A 72 9.88 -5.25 -7.44
CA VAL A 72 10.56 -4.45 -6.41
C VAL A 72 12.08 -4.50 -6.51
N ARG A 73 12.65 -5.53 -7.16
CA ARG A 73 14.09 -5.55 -7.51
C ARG A 73 14.43 -4.64 -8.68
N ALA A 74 13.50 -4.44 -9.61
CA ALA A 74 13.72 -3.61 -10.79
C ALA A 74 13.48 -2.12 -10.53
N ILE A 75 12.67 -1.78 -9.52
CA ILE A 75 12.23 -0.42 -9.23
C ILE A 75 12.80 0.01 -7.87
N SER A 76 13.39 1.20 -7.80
CA SER A 76 13.87 1.72 -6.51
C SER A 76 12.71 1.94 -5.52
N LEU A 77 12.96 1.71 -4.23
CA LEU A 77 11.98 1.93 -3.15
C LEU A 77 11.36 3.33 -3.21
N LYS A 78 12.18 4.36 -3.46
CA LYS A 78 11.72 5.75 -3.59
C LYS A 78 10.63 5.86 -4.66
N ASN A 79 10.85 5.25 -5.84
CA ASN A 79 9.88 5.31 -6.93
C ASN A 79 8.62 4.50 -6.61
N VAL A 80 8.77 3.34 -5.96
CA VAL A 80 7.62 2.54 -5.50
C VAL A 80 6.73 3.34 -4.55
N ILE A 81 7.33 4.02 -3.56
CA ILE A 81 6.57 4.83 -2.59
C ILE A 81 5.95 6.07 -3.27
N CYS A 82 6.76 6.85 -4.00
CA CYS A 82 6.30 8.10 -4.61
C CYS A 82 5.25 7.92 -5.69
N LEU A 83 5.20 6.76 -6.37
CA LEU A 83 4.20 6.48 -7.39
C LEU A 83 3.07 5.59 -6.86
N GLY A 84 3.40 4.58 -6.05
CA GLY A 84 2.45 3.59 -5.57
C GLY A 84 1.43 4.18 -4.60
N ILE A 85 1.87 4.98 -3.62
CA ILE A 85 0.94 5.59 -2.64
C ILE A 85 -0.10 6.50 -3.33
N PRO A 86 0.28 7.47 -4.18
CA PRO A 86 -0.71 8.25 -4.92
C PRO A 86 -1.60 7.40 -5.84
N SER A 87 -1.07 6.31 -6.40
CA SER A 87 -1.86 5.41 -7.24
C SER A 87 -2.91 4.64 -6.44
N ILE A 88 -2.64 4.27 -5.18
CA ILE A 88 -3.64 3.68 -4.27
C ILE A 88 -4.79 4.68 -4.06
N CYS A 89 -4.47 5.93 -3.71
CA CYS A 89 -5.50 6.97 -3.53
C CYS A 89 -6.28 7.24 -4.83
N PHE A 90 -5.58 7.34 -5.95
CA PHE A 90 -6.19 7.60 -7.26
C PHE A 90 -7.13 6.48 -7.67
N THR A 91 -6.74 5.22 -7.49
CA THR A 91 -7.57 4.07 -7.87
C THR A 91 -8.83 3.98 -7.02
N GLN A 92 -8.76 4.25 -5.71
CA GLN A 92 -9.95 4.35 -4.86
C GLN A 92 -10.88 5.49 -5.29
N PHE A 93 -10.32 6.67 -5.60
CA PHE A 93 -11.10 7.78 -6.13
C PHE A 93 -11.76 7.43 -7.48
N ALA A 94 -11.01 6.85 -8.40
CA ALA A 94 -11.49 6.47 -9.72
C ALA A 94 -12.56 5.38 -9.66
N ALA A 95 -12.46 4.45 -8.70
CA ALA A 95 -13.46 3.40 -8.47
C ALA A 95 -14.85 4.00 -8.22
N VAL A 96 -14.94 5.07 -7.44
CA VAL A 96 -16.22 5.71 -7.07
C VAL A 96 -16.68 6.79 -8.05
N ALA A 97 -15.78 7.34 -8.87
CA ALA A 97 -16.08 8.50 -9.72
C ALA A 97 -17.11 8.23 -10.84
N VAL A 98 -17.17 7.00 -11.35
CA VAL A 98 -18.01 6.64 -12.52
C VAL A 98 -19.33 5.99 -12.11
N ASN A 99 -19.51 5.67 -10.83
CA ASN A 99 -20.71 5.04 -10.25
C ASN A 99 -21.22 3.83 -11.06
N GLN A 100 -20.30 2.94 -11.45
CA GLN A 100 -20.57 1.74 -12.25
C GLN A 100 -19.87 0.54 -11.61
N ILE A 101 -20.60 -0.55 -11.38
CA ILE A 101 -20.11 -1.74 -10.66
C ILE A 101 -18.85 -2.32 -11.30
N ALA A 102 -18.85 -2.49 -12.63
CA ALA A 102 -17.70 -3.03 -13.36
C ALA A 102 -16.45 -2.14 -13.24
N PHE A 103 -16.65 -0.82 -13.23
CA PHE A 103 -15.57 0.16 -13.10
C PHE A 103 -15.03 0.15 -11.67
N PHE A 104 -15.92 0.09 -10.68
CA PHE A 104 -15.56 -0.05 -9.27
C PHE A 104 -14.69 -1.31 -9.05
N ALA A 105 -15.16 -2.48 -9.50
CA ALA A 105 -14.42 -3.74 -9.41
C ALA A 105 -13.04 -3.66 -10.08
N PHE A 106 -12.97 -3.12 -11.30
CA PHE A 106 -11.72 -2.98 -12.05
C PHE A 106 -10.68 -2.14 -11.29
N PHE A 107 -11.07 -0.98 -10.78
CA PHE A 107 -10.17 -0.12 -10.02
C PHE A 107 -9.77 -0.71 -8.67
N LEU A 108 -10.64 -1.51 -8.03
CA LEU A 108 -10.27 -2.24 -6.82
C LEU A 108 -9.20 -3.30 -7.08
N ILE A 109 -9.25 -4.01 -8.22
CA ILE A 109 -8.17 -4.94 -8.63
C ILE A 109 -6.86 -4.18 -8.81
N ILE A 110 -6.89 -3.04 -9.52
CA ILE A 110 -5.69 -2.22 -9.73
C ILE A 110 -5.16 -1.65 -8.40
N CYS A 111 -6.05 -1.21 -7.51
CA CYS A 111 -5.70 -0.78 -6.16
C CYS A 111 -4.94 -1.90 -5.44
N GLY A 112 -5.48 -3.12 -5.44
CA GLY A 112 -4.82 -4.30 -4.89
C GLY A 112 -3.42 -4.55 -5.44
N ALA A 113 -3.22 -4.35 -6.75
CA ALA A 113 -1.91 -4.48 -7.37
C ALA A 113 -0.90 -3.45 -6.85
N PHE A 114 -1.29 -2.17 -6.72
CA PHE A 114 -0.41 -1.16 -6.13
C PHE A 114 -0.13 -1.42 -4.64
N VAL A 115 -1.15 -1.83 -3.89
CA VAL A 115 -1.03 -2.27 -2.49
C VAL A 115 0.03 -3.36 -2.37
N ALA A 116 -0.02 -4.41 -3.19
CA ALA A 116 0.98 -5.50 -3.17
C ALA A 116 2.42 -4.99 -3.38
N VAL A 117 2.63 -4.14 -4.38
CA VAL A 117 3.98 -3.63 -4.70
C VAL A 117 4.51 -2.74 -3.57
N VAL A 118 3.68 -1.84 -3.03
CA VAL A 118 4.06 -0.97 -1.91
C VAL A 118 4.34 -1.80 -0.65
N GLU A 119 3.47 -2.75 -0.33
CA GLU A 119 3.58 -3.62 0.84
C GLU A 119 4.88 -4.44 0.82
N VAL A 120 5.19 -5.09 -0.30
CA VAL A 120 6.44 -5.87 -0.41
C VAL A 120 7.65 -4.96 -0.31
N ALA A 121 7.65 -3.82 -1.00
CA ALA A 121 8.78 -2.90 -0.98
C ALA A 121 9.06 -2.33 0.42
N ILE A 122 8.02 -1.95 1.16
CA ILE A 122 8.19 -1.36 2.50
C ILE A 122 8.59 -2.40 3.55
N ASN A 123 8.07 -3.63 3.45
CA ASN A 123 8.51 -4.74 4.31
C ASN A 123 9.98 -5.09 4.07
N LEU A 124 10.43 -5.07 2.81
CA LEU A 124 11.85 -5.29 2.49
C LEU A 124 12.76 -4.18 3.04
N GLU A 125 12.31 -2.92 3.00
CA GLU A 125 13.08 -1.83 3.62
C GLU A 125 13.09 -1.94 5.15
N ALA A 126 11.98 -2.34 5.77
CA ALA A 126 11.94 -2.60 7.20
C ALA A 126 12.93 -3.69 7.61
N ASP A 127 12.97 -4.80 6.89
CA ASP A 127 13.93 -5.88 7.10
C ASP A 127 15.38 -5.41 6.92
N ARG A 128 15.65 -4.64 5.87
CA ARG A 128 16.98 -4.06 5.61
C ARG A 128 17.43 -3.13 6.74
N VAL A 129 16.55 -2.26 7.23
CA VAL A 129 16.84 -1.34 8.33
C VAL A 129 16.97 -2.10 9.65
N GLU A 130 16.13 -3.10 9.90
CA GLU A 130 16.21 -4.02 11.05
C GLU A 130 17.57 -4.70 11.11
N HIS A 131 18.02 -5.25 9.98
CA HIS A 131 19.32 -5.90 9.85
C HIS A 131 20.48 -4.92 10.10
N ALA A 132 20.41 -3.71 9.53
CA ALA A 132 21.44 -2.68 9.71
C ALA A 132 21.52 -2.13 11.15
N LEU A 133 20.39 -2.07 11.86
CA LEU A 133 20.34 -1.61 13.26
C LEU A 133 20.67 -2.72 14.26
N GLY A 134 20.59 -3.99 13.87
CA GLY A 134 20.74 -5.13 14.79
C GLY A 134 19.62 -5.22 15.84
N SER A 135 18.48 -4.56 15.59
CA SER A 135 17.36 -4.46 16.53
C SER A 135 16.04 -4.67 15.81
N ARG A 136 15.13 -5.44 16.41
CA ARG A 136 13.82 -5.71 15.81
C ARG A 136 12.95 -4.45 15.76
N ILE A 137 12.50 -4.06 14.58
CA ILE A 137 11.60 -2.93 14.35
C ILE A 137 10.28 -3.34 13.69
N MET A 138 10.19 -4.52 13.06
CA MET A 138 9.02 -4.94 12.28
C MET A 138 7.69 -4.87 13.06
N ASN A 139 7.64 -5.36 14.31
CA ASN A 139 6.43 -5.27 15.13
C ASN A 139 5.99 -3.82 15.37
N ARG A 140 6.94 -2.88 15.54
CA ARG A 140 6.63 -1.46 15.68
C ARG A 140 6.14 -0.88 14.36
N SER A 141 6.74 -1.26 13.24
CA SER A 141 6.28 -0.86 11.91
C SER A 141 4.80 -1.24 11.67
N HIS A 142 4.40 -2.45 12.03
CA HIS A 142 2.99 -2.88 11.95
C HIS A 142 2.07 -2.17 12.96
N ALA A 143 2.59 -1.73 14.11
CA ALA A 143 1.83 -0.86 15.00
C ALA A 143 1.52 0.49 14.32
N PHE A 144 2.52 1.11 13.67
CA PHE A 144 2.30 2.34 12.88
C PHE A 144 1.36 2.13 11.69
N TRP A 145 1.44 0.98 11.03
CA TRP A 145 0.47 0.60 9.99
C TRP A 145 -0.96 0.58 10.55
N SER A 146 -1.15 -0.06 11.71
CA SER A 146 -2.47 -0.15 12.34
C SER A 146 -3.00 1.23 12.72
N ILE A 147 -2.14 2.11 13.25
CA ILE A 147 -2.49 3.51 13.56
C ILE A 147 -2.83 4.30 12.29
N GLY A 148 -2.22 3.99 11.14
CA GLY A 148 -2.57 4.63 9.88
C GLY A 148 -3.90 4.13 9.32
N PHE A 149 -4.21 2.85 9.51
CA PHE A 149 -5.40 2.23 8.95
C PHE A 149 -6.71 2.62 9.67
N PHE A 150 -6.65 2.87 10.99
CA PHE A 150 -7.80 3.18 11.85
C PHE A 150 -7.80 4.63 12.32
#